data_AF-A0A7S3F5A9-F1
#
_entry.id   AF-A0A7S3F5A9-F1
#
_cell.length_a   1.000
_cell.length_b   1.000
_cell.length_c   1.000
_cell.angle_alpha   90.00
_cell.angle_beta   90.00
_cell.angle_gamma   90.00
#
_symmetry.space_group_name_H-M   'P 1'
#
loop_
_entity.id
_entity.type
_entity.pdbx_description
1 polymer ?
#
loop_
_entity_poly.entity_id
_entity_poly.type
_entity_poly.pdbx_seq_one_letter_code
_entity_poly.pdbx_strand_id
1 'polypeptide(L)'
;MEAAEEAQPLLLEIGELTDPQYFGELAFVGKGEHTATVVSSSAVEVLMLSKYDQSKFFDKKVLDLINSYAQKFYLDEASIRKSILRKHKWESYKAHLLQELTIKK
;
A
#
# COMPACT_ATOMS: atom_id res chain seq x y z
N MET A 1 32.48 -18.37 4.25
CA MET A 1 31.10 -18.13 4.70
C MET A 1 30.75 -16.71 4.29
N GLU A 2 30.25 -16.55 3.07
CA GLU A 2 29.79 -15.27 2.55
C GLU A 2 28.48 -14.91 3.24
N ALA A 3 28.40 -13.70 3.78
CA ALA A 3 27.19 -13.14 4.37
C ALA A 3 26.15 -13.02 3.25
N ALA A 4 24.99 -13.66 3.42
CA ALA A 4 23.85 -13.47 2.54
C ALA A 4 23.47 -11.98 2.58
N GLU A 5 23.69 -11.30 1.46
CA GLU A 5 23.25 -9.94 1.21
C GLU A 5 21.72 -9.95 1.33
N GLU A 6 21.18 -9.46 2.46
CA GLU A 6 19.75 -9.41 2.71
C GLU A 6 19.10 -8.56 1.60
N ALA A 7 18.44 -9.24 0.67
CA ALA A 7 17.77 -8.62 -0.46
C ALA A 7 16.78 -7.57 0.05
N GLN A 8 17.01 -6.31 -0.34
CA GLN A 8 16.13 -5.21 0.03
C GLN A 8 14.69 -5.57 -0.37
N PRO A 9 13.69 -5.33 0.50
CA PRO A 9 12.32 -5.69 0.17
C PRO A 9 11.87 -4.88 -1.05
N LEU A 10 11.57 -5.60 -2.14
CA LEU A 10 11.01 -5.08 -3.39
C LEU A 10 9.63 -4.41 -3.20
N LEU A 11 9.03 -4.57 -2.03
CA LEU A 11 7.71 -4.05 -1.68
C LEU A 11 7.83 -2.74 -0.90
N LEU A 12 7.20 -1.71 -1.44
CA LEU A 12 6.97 -0.46 -0.74
C LEU A 12 5.65 -0.56 0.03
N GLU A 13 5.74 -0.47 1.35
CA GLU A 13 4.58 -0.28 2.20
C GLU A 13 4.08 1.16 2.03
N ILE A 14 2.86 1.31 1.50
CA ILE A 14 2.24 2.60 1.20
C ILE A 14 1.25 3.06 2.28
N GLY A 15 0.78 2.14 3.11
CA GLY A 15 -0.17 2.42 4.18
C GLY A 15 -0.64 1.16 4.88
N GLU A 16 -1.33 1.36 5.99
CA GLU A 16 -1.96 0.31 6.80
C GLU A 16 -3.48 0.51 6.76
N LEU A 17 -4.23 -0.58 6.79
CA LEU A 17 -5.69 -0.57 6.83
C LEU A 17 -6.19 -1.01 8.20
N THR A 18 -7.10 -0.24 8.80
CA THR A 18 -7.74 -0.57 10.09
C THR A 18 -9.25 -0.63 9.96
N ASP A 19 -9.93 -1.35 10.85
CA ASP A 19 -11.41 -1.36 10.90
C ASP A 19 -11.96 0.06 11.15
N PRO A 20 -12.94 0.60 10.38
CA PRO A 20 -13.76 -0.01 9.32
C PRO A 20 -13.41 0.41 7.88
N GLN A 21 -12.15 0.29 7.50
CA GLN A 21 -11.69 0.66 6.15
C GLN A 21 -11.94 -0.46 5.13
N TYR A 22 -12.04 -0.08 3.86
CA TYR A 22 -12.24 -0.96 2.72
C TYR A 22 -11.18 -0.71 1.65
N PHE A 23 -11.02 -1.66 0.72
CA PHE A 23 -10.02 -1.59 -0.35
C PHE A 23 -10.52 -2.30 -1.64
N GLY A 24 -9.84 -2.05 -2.76
CA GLY A 24 -10.11 -2.71 -4.04
C GLY A 24 -11.24 -2.08 -4.86
N GLU A 25 -11.74 -0.93 -4.42
CA GLU A 25 -12.87 -0.24 -5.04
C GLU A 25 -12.54 0.34 -6.43
N LEU A 26 -11.27 0.66 -6.72
CA LEU A 26 -10.86 1.08 -8.06
C LEU A 26 -11.12 -0.01 -9.13
N ALA A 27 -10.84 -1.27 -8.81
CA ALA A 27 -11.11 -2.41 -9.69
C ALA A 27 -12.60 -2.79 -9.70
N PHE A 28 -13.30 -2.48 -8.60
CA PHE A 28 -14.75 -2.61 -8.50
C PHE A 28 -15.43 -1.62 -9.46
N VAL A 29 -15.22 -0.31 -9.30
CA VAL A 29 -15.88 0.75 -10.09
C VAL A 29 -15.38 0.78 -11.55
N GLY A 30 -14.08 0.58 -11.75
CA GLY A 30 -13.44 0.69 -13.06
C GLY A 30 -13.21 -0.63 -13.80
N LYS A 31 -12.50 -0.51 -14.92
CA LYS A 31 -11.81 -1.61 -15.62
C LYS A 31 -10.28 -1.44 -15.51
N GLY A 32 -9.81 -0.97 -14.36
CA GLY A 32 -8.39 -0.74 -14.10
C GLY A 32 -7.70 -1.99 -13.58
N GLU A 33 -6.37 -2.05 -13.75
CA GLU A 33 -5.51 -3.02 -13.10
C GLU A 33 -5.37 -2.72 -11.59
N HIS A 34 -4.97 -3.72 -10.81
CA HIS A 34 -4.64 -3.52 -9.41
C HIS A 34 -3.35 -2.70 -9.27
N THR A 35 -3.46 -1.52 -8.68
CA THR A 35 -2.34 -0.59 -8.50
C THR A 35 -1.51 -0.87 -7.24
N ALA A 36 -2.03 -1.68 -6.31
CA ALA A 36 -1.39 -2.04 -5.06
C ALA A 36 -1.76 -3.46 -4.65
N THR A 37 -0.90 -4.07 -3.83
CA THR A 37 -1.17 -5.36 -3.18
C THR A 37 -1.50 -5.10 -1.71
N VAL A 38 -2.58 -5.70 -1.24
CA VAL A 38 -2.96 -5.68 0.19
C VAL A 38 -2.57 -7.02 0.80
N VAL A 39 -1.84 -6.97 1.91
CA VAL A 39 -1.34 -8.16 2.62
C VAL A 39 -1.77 -8.06 4.08
N SER A 40 -2.32 -9.14 4.62
CA SER A 40 -2.65 -9.23 6.05
C SER A 40 -1.44 -9.74 6.84
N SER A 41 -1.07 -9.05 7.92
CA SER A 41 -0.03 -9.48 8.84
C SER A 41 -0.51 -10.51 9.87
N SER A 42 -1.83 -10.60 10.07
CA SER A 42 -2.50 -11.51 11.01
C SER A 42 -3.73 -12.15 10.36
N ALA A 43 -4.40 -13.04 11.09
CA ALA A 43 -5.70 -13.58 10.67
C ALA A 43 -6.75 -12.45 10.67
N VAL A 44 -7.42 -12.24 9.54
CA VAL A 44 -8.43 -11.20 9.35
C VAL A 44 -9.68 -11.78 8.71
N GLU A 45 -10.83 -11.21 9.04
CA GLU A 45 -12.11 -11.49 8.39
C GLU A 45 -12.53 -10.27 7.57
N VAL A 46 -12.96 -10.50 6.33
CA VAL A 46 -13.34 -9.41 5.41
C VAL A 46 -14.68 -9.69 4.78
N LEU A 47 -15.50 -8.64 4.66
CA LEU A 47 -16.72 -8.67 3.85
C LEU A 47 -16.35 -8.40 2.40
N MET A 48 -16.69 -9.32 1.50
CA MET A 48 -16.37 -9.23 0.08
C MET A 48 -17.64 -8.97 -0.73
N LEU A 49 -17.60 -7.93 -1.58
CA LEU A 49 -18.62 -7.66 -2.59
C LEU A 49 -18.11 -8.12 -3.95
N SER A 50 -18.90 -8.95 -4.65
CA SER A 50 -18.52 -9.40 -5.98
C SER A 50 -18.89 -8.37 -7.05
N LYS A 51 -18.21 -8.43 -8.20
CA LYS A 51 -18.58 -7.59 -9.36
C LYS A 51 -19.97 -7.93 -9.90
N TYR A 52 -20.48 -9.13 -9.63
CA TYR A 52 -21.86 -9.49 -9.94
C TYR A 52 -22.84 -8.67 -9.08
N ASP A 53 -22.58 -8.54 -7.77
CA ASP A 53 -23.39 -7.75 -6.85
C ASP A 53 -23.41 -6.28 -7.24
N GLN A 54 -22.27 -5.75 -7.72
CA GLN A 54 -22.18 -4.41 -8.27
C GLN A 54 -23.25 -4.15 -9.32
N SER A 55 -23.32 -5.01 -10.34
CA SER A 55 -24.21 -4.82 -11.49
C SER A 55 -25.68 -4.86 -11.13
N LYS A 56 -26.02 -5.52 -10.01
CA LYS A 56 -27.39 -5.79 -9.60
C LYS A 56 -27.91 -4.81 -8.55
N PHE A 57 -27.04 -4.34 -7.66
CA PHE A 57 -27.44 -3.59 -6.47
C PHE A 57 -26.89 -2.16 -6.40
N PHE A 58 -25.92 -1.79 -7.25
CA PHE A 58 -25.27 -0.49 -7.18
C PHE A 58 -25.67 0.41 -8.35
N ASP A 59 -26.32 1.51 -8.02
CA ASP A 59 -26.61 2.58 -8.98
C ASP A 59 -25.35 3.36 -9.31
N LYS A 60 -25.35 3.98 -10.51
CA LYS A 60 -24.24 4.82 -10.99
C LYS A 60 -23.83 5.90 -9.99
N LYS A 61 -24.78 6.50 -9.26
CA LYS A 61 -24.50 7.53 -8.24
C LYS A 61 -23.62 7.01 -7.10
N VAL A 62 -23.85 5.77 -6.66
CA VAL A 62 -23.06 5.15 -5.59
C VAL A 62 -21.65 4.85 -6.11
N LEU A 63 -21.53 4.35 -7.35
CA LEU A 63 -20.25 4.10 -7.98
C LEU A 63 -19.44 5.39 -8.18
N ASP A 64 -20.09 6.48 -8.60
CA ASP A 64 -19.46 7.78 -8.74
C ASP A 64 -18.95 8.31 -7.38
N LEU A 65 -19.71 8.10 -6.30
CA LEU A 65 -19.29 8.47 -4.95
C LEU A 65 -18.06 7.68 -4.50
N ILE A 66 -18.07 6.36 -4.67
CA ILE A 66 -16.94 5.47 -4.35
C ILE A 66 -15.69 5.91 -5.12
N ASN A 67 -15.82 6.20 -6.42
CA ASN A 67 -14.72 6.66 -7.24
C ASN A 67 -14.17 8.02 -6.80
N SER A 68 -15.05 8.96 -6.43
CA SER A 68 -14.63 10.28 -5.94
C SER A 68 -13.84 10.19 -4.62
N TYR A 69 -14.21 9.24 -3.76
CA TYR A 69 -13.49 8.95 -2.53
C TYR A 69 -12.12 8.35 -2.86
N ALA A 70 -12.07 7.32 -3.70
CA ALA A 70 -10.82 6.68 -4.10
C ALA A 70 -9.81 7.70 -4.67
N GLN A 71 -10.24 8.58 -5.57
CA GLN A 71 -9.36 9.62 -6.13
C GLN A 71 -8.79 10.59 -5.09
N LYS A 72 -9.50 10.80 -3.97
CA LYS A 72 -9.07 11.72 -2.91
C LYS A 72 -8.08 11.08 -1.93
N PHE A 73 -8.25 9.80 -1.64
CA PHE A 73 -7.51 9.12 -0.58
C PHE A 73 -6.35 8.23 -1.08
N TYR A 74 -6.39 7.78 -2.33
CA TYR A 74 -5.26 7.05 -2.89
C TYR A 74 -4.11 8.01 -3.20
N LEU A 75 -2.89 7.54 -2.91
CA LEU A 75 -1.68 8.32 -3.08
C LEU A 75 -1.44 8.60 -4.57
N ASP A 76 -1.21 9.87 -4.87
CA ASP A 76 -0.58 10.31 -6.11
C ASP A 76 0.78 9.61 -6.28
N GLU A 77 1.11 9.19 -7.50
CA GLU A 77 2.39 8.59 -7.87
C GLU A 77 3.58 9.43 -7.39
N ALA A 78 3.48 10.76 -7.40
CA ALA A 78 4.53 11.64 -6.89
C ALA A 78 4.69 11.54 -5.36
N SER A 79 3.60 11.28 -4.64
CA SER A 79 3.62 11.04 -3.19
C SER A 79 4.25 9.67 -2.87
N ILE A 80 3.94 8.65 -3.67
CA ILE A 80 4.58 7.33 -3.59
C ILE A 80 6.10 7.45 -3.80
N ARG A 81 6.54 8.17 -4.84
CA ARG A 81 7.97 8.42 -5.11
C ARG A 81 8.67 9.15 -3.98
N LYS A 82 8.02 10.14 -3.35
CA LYS A 82 8.57 10.84 -2.17
C LYS A 82 8.75 9.88 -1.00
N SER A 83 7.79 8.99 -0.75
CA SER A 83 7.90 7.98 0.31
C SER A 83 9.04 6.99 0.06
N ILE A 84 9.24 6.54 -1.18
CA ILE A 84 10.39 5.71 -1.59
C ILE A 84 11.70 6.41 -1.28
N LEU A 85 11.86 7.66 -1.72
CA LEU A 85 13.08 8.45 -1.50
C LEU A 85 13.35 8.66 -0.01
N ARG A 86 12.30 8.91 0.78
CA ARG A 86 12.43 9.08 2.23
C ARG A 86 12.87 7.79 2.91
N LYS A 87 12.31 6.64 2.51
CA LYS A 87 12.71 5.32 3.01
C LYS A 87 14.18 5.03 2.71
N HIS A 88 14.62 5.23 1.46
CA HIS A 88 16.03 5.07 1.10
C HIS A 88 16.96 5.98 1.91
N LYS A 89 16.61 7.26 2.07
CA LYS A 89 17.41 8.20 2.89
C LYS A 89 17.50 7.73 4.33
N TRP A 90 16.41 7.21 4.90
CA TRP A 90 16.39 6.71 6.26
C TRP A 90 17.27 5.47 6.44
N GLU A 91 17.18 4.49 5.53
CA GLU A 91 18.01 3.29 5.58
C GLU A 91 19.50 3.63 5.46
N SER A 92 19.87 4.52 4.53
CA SER A 92 21.25 4.99 4.40
C SER A 92 21.75 5.69 5.66
N TYR A 93 20.91 6.50 6.30
CA TYR A 93 21.25 7.17 7.56
C TYR A 93 21.42 6.19 8.72
N LYS A 94 20.53 5.20 8.83
CA LYS A 94 20.60 4.14 9.85
C LYS A 94 21.88 3.31 9.69
N ALA A 95 22.23 2.93 8.45
CA ALA A 95 23.46 2.20 8.16
C ALA A 95 24.70 3.01 8.58
N HIS A 96 24.72 4.32 8.30
CA HIS A 96 25.80 5.20 8.71
C HIS A 96 25.94 5.30 10.23
N LEU A 97 24.84 5.51 10.97
CA LEU A 97 24.85 5.54 12.43
C LEU A 97 25.33 4.21 13.06
N LEU A 98 24.93 3.07 12.49
CA LEU A 98 25.38 1.76 12.96
C LEU A 98 26.89 1.58 12.80
N GLN A 99 27.48 2.08 11.71
CA GLN A 99 28.94 2.08 11.53
C GLN A 99 29.64 2.95 12.59
N GLU A 100 29.14 4.17 12.85
CA GLU A 100 29.72 5.05 13.88
C GLU A 100 29.66 4.45 15.29
N LEU A 101 28.55 3.78 15.64
CA LEU A 101 28.38 3.11 16.93
C LEU A 101 29.29 1.88 17.08
N THR A 102 29.56 1.17 15.98
CA THR A 102 30.43 -0.03 15.98
C THR A 102 31.91 0.33 16.14
N ILE A 103 32.34 1.51 15.67
CA ILE A 103 33.72 2.01 15.77
C ILE A 103 34.05 2.54 17.19
N LYS A 104 33.04 2.89 17.99
CA LYS A 104 33.20 3.43 19.36
C LYS A 104 33.23 2.35 20.46
N LYS A 105 33.32 1.08 20.10
CA LYS A 105 33.40 -0.06 21.04
C LYS A 105 34.75 -0.73 20.93
#